data_AF-A0A944MCG8-F1
#
_entry.id   AF-A0A944MCG8-F1
#
_cell.length_a   1.000
_cell.length_b   1.000
_cell.length_c   1.000
_cell.angle_alpha   90.00
_cell.angle_beta   90.00
_cell.angle_gamma   90.00
#
_symmetry.space_group_name_H-M   'P 1'
#
loop_
_entity.id
_entity.type
_entity.pdbx_description
1 polymer ?
#
loop_
_entity_poly.entity_id
_entity_poly.type
_entity_poly.pdbx_seq_one_letter_code
_entity_poly.pdbx_strand_id
1 'polypeptide(L)'
;MIGRFGVLLPGVLFLLLTMQGCGGGGGGGSSDNPPVTSDASDNNDSGQTSELSGRTWQLCNQFTATSTLFTQEFTETGFASIYNTYQNNSCSGTPFTSDEIVSGTYTLGGTVTTTGGVDATEIDYHVTSAVGSSLPAANQYSLYDIYYIDNDTLYFSDESSTDAQSRPDTIDFSDAYIMN
;
A
#
# COMPACT_ATOMS: atom_id res chain seq x y z
N MET A 1 -51.44 -8.11 30.34
CA MET A 1 -52.16 -7.06 29.59
C MET A 1 -51.81 -7.21 28.11
N ILE A 2 -52.84 -7.25 27.28
CA ILE A 2 -52.82 -7.44 25.82
C ILE A 2 -52.96 -6.07 25.15
N GLY A 3 -52.37 -5.92 23.96
CA GLY A 3 -52.63 -4.87 22.96
C GLY A 3 -51.33 -4.62 22.18
N ARG A 4 -51.06 -5.07 20.95
CA ARG A 4 -51.83 -5.18 19.68
C ARG A 4 -52.42 -3.85 19.19
N PHE A 5 -51.75 -3.25 18.19
CA PHE A 5 -52.26 -2.59 16.96
C PHE A 5 -50.99 -2.31 16.12
N GLY A 6 -50.80 -2.68 14.85
CA GLY A 6 -51.71 -3.03 13.76
C GLY A 6 -51.61 -1.97 12.64
N VAL A 7 -51.73 -2.40 11.38
CA VAL A 7 -51.71 -1.63 10.09
C VAL A 7 -50.29 -1.53 9.46
N LEU A 8 -49.83 -2.33 8.49
CA LEU A 8 -50.37 -2.86 7.20
C LEU A 8 -50.70 -1.78 6.16
N LEU A 9 -49.86 -1.59 5.13
CA LEU A 9 -50.20 -1.92 3.72
C LEU A 9 -49.07 -1.56 2.72
N PRO A 10 -49.05 -2.21 1.54
CA PRO A 10 -47.99 -2.28 0.53
C PRO A 10 -48.24 -1.33 -0.66
N GLY A 11 -47.27 -1.26 -1.59
CA GLY A 11 -47.53 -0.66 -2.90
C GLY A 11 -46.36 -0.79 -3.89
N VAL A 12 -46.42 -1.76 -4.81
CA VAL A 12 -46.53 -1.56 -6.28
C VAL A 12 -45.19 -1.18 -6.93
N LEU A 13 -44.45 -2.13 -7.50
CA LEU A 13 -44.59 -2.66 -8.88
C LEU A 13 -44.33 -1.59 -9.95
N PHE A 14 -43.15 -1.64 -10.59
CA PHE A 14 -43.01 -1.28 -12.01
C PHE A 14 -42.07 -2.27 -12.70
N LEU A 15 -42.67 -3.05 -13.58
CA LEU A 15 -42.07 -3.94 -14.57
C LEU A 15 -41.93 -3.14 -15.88
N LEU A 16 -40.82 -3.27 -16.62
CA LEU A 16 -40.82 -3.28 -18.09
C LEU A 16 -39.46 -3.68 -18.67
N LEU A 17 -39.49 -4.72 -19.50
CA LEU A 17 -38.42 -5.27 -20.33
C LEU A 17 -38.14 -4.41 -21.56
N THR A 18 -36.91 -4.46 -22.08
CA THR A 18 -36.68 -4.44 -23.54
C THR A 18 -35.64 -5.49 -23.93
N MET A 19 -36.09 -6.47 -24.72
CA MET A 19 -35.24 -7.34 -25.53
C MET A 19 -34.53 -6.55 -26.62
N GLN A 20 -33.28 -6.93 -26.94
CA GLN A 20 -32.62 -6.89 -28.26
C GLN A 20 -31.20 -7.44 -28.05
N GLY A 21 -30.63 -8.38 -28.81
CA GLY A 21 -31.10 -9.10 -29.98
C GLY A 21 -30.14 -10.27 -30.24
N CYS A 22 -30.71 -11.35 -30.76
CA CYS A 22 -30.02 -12.49 -31.36
C CYS A 22 -29.48 -12.06 -32.73
N GLY A 23 -28.21 -12.35 -33.01
CA GLY A 23 -27.59 -12.11 -34.31
C GLY A 23 -26.53 -13.15 -34.62
N GLY A 24 -26.97 -14.33 -35.08
CA GLY A 24 -26.13 -15.33 -35.72
C GLY A 24 -26.15 -15.17 -37.24
N GLY A 25 -24.99 -15.27 -37.89
CA GLY A 25 -24.86 -15.34 -39.34
C GLY A 25 -23.45 -15.77 -39.73
N GLY A 26 -23.33 -16.96 -40.34
CA GLY A 26 -22.08 -17.54 -40.83
C GLY A 26 -21.92 -17.49 -42.35
N GLY A 27 -20.72 -17.85 -42.81
CA GLY A 27 -20.28 -17.97 -44.22
C GLY A 27 -19.36 -16.81 -44.61
N GLY A 28 -18.11 -16.97 -45.04
CA GLY A 28 -17.41 -18.07 -45.70
C GLY A 28 -16.84 -17.52 -47.01
N GLY A 29 -15.53 -17.25 -47.07
CA GLY A 29 -14.87 -16.76 -48.28
C GLY A 29 -13.43 -16.34 -48.05
N SER A 30 -12.49 -17.19 -48.47
CA SER A 30 -11.04 -17.01 -48.39
C SER A 30 -10.54 -15.80 -49.18
N SER A 31 -9.58 -15.07 -48.61
CA SER A 31 -8.55 -14.35 -49.35
C SER A 31 -7.33 -14.18 -48.43
N ASP A 32 -6.21 -14.69 -48.91
CA ASP A 32 -4.92 -14.75 -48.24
C ASP A 32 -4.37 -13.37 -47.87
N ASN A 33 -4.05 -13.16 -46.60
CA ASN A 33 -3.00 -12.23 -46.16
C ASN A 33 -2.47 -12.65 -44.76
N PRO A 34 -1.15 -12.88 -44.57
CA PRO A 34 -0.57 -13.33 -43.29
C PRO A 34 -0.32 -12.17 -42.30
N PRO A 35 0.07 -12.44 -41.03
CA PRO A 35 -0.68 -12.01 -39.85
C PRO A 35 -0.30 -10.61 -39.36
N VAL A 36 -1.29 -9.82 -38.94
CA VAL A 36 -1.08 -8.82 -37.89
C VAL A 36 -1.47 -9.46 -36.58
N THR A 37 -0.45 -9.88 -35.84
CA THR A 37 -0.52 -10.18 -34.41
C THR A 37 -1.13 -8.97 -33.72
N SER A 38 -2.40 -9.07 -33.35
CA SER A 38 -2.93 -8.24 -32.27
C SER A 38 -2.43 -8.90 -31.00
N ASP A 39 -1.19 -8.59 -30.64
CA ASP A 39 -0.77 -8.69 -29.26
C ASP A 39 -1.76 -7.80 -28.49
N ALA A 40 -2.70 -8.45 -27.82
CA ALA A 40 -3.11 -7.96 -26.51
C ALA A 40 -1.85 -8.04 -25.65
N SER A 41 -0.97 -7.05 -25.80
CA SER A 41 -0.07 -6.71 -24.73
C SER A 41 -0.99 -6.28 -23.60
N ASP A 42 -1.21 -7.21 -22.68
CA ASP A 42 -1.36 -6.86 -21.28
C ASP A 42 -0.42 -5.70 -21.04
N ASN A 43 -0.98 -4.53 -20.72
CA ASN A 43 -0.21 -3.44 -20.16
C ASN A 43 0.33 -3.95 -18.83
N ASN A 44 1.41 -4.73 -18.90
CA ASN A 44 2.34 -4.88 -17.82
C ASN A 44 3.02 -3.52 -17.72
N ASP A 45 2.30 -2.61 -17.07
CA ASP A 45 2.70 -1.26 -16.73
C ASP A 45 3.88 -1.36 -15.76
N SER A 46 5.02 -1.70 -16.35
CA SER A 46 6.33 -1.80 -15.76
C SER A 46 6.98 -0.41 -15.69
N GLY A 47 6.15 0.63 -15.60
CA GLY A 47 6.54 2.04 -15.51
C GLY A 47 5.74 2.86 -14.51
N GLN A 48 4.92 2.25 -13.65
CA GLN A 48 4.36 2.95 -12.50
C GLN A 48 5.50 3.23 -11.51
N THR A 49 6.04 4.45 -11.56
CA THR A 49 6.82 4.99 -10.44
C THR A 49 5.91 4.99 -9.23
N SER A 50 6.17 4.07 -8.30
CA SER A 50 5.51 3.98 -7.00
C SER A 50 5.37 5.38 -6.38
N GLU A 51 4.21 5.68 -5.77
CA GLU A 51 3.98 6.98 -5.12
C GLU A 51 4.96 7.28 -3.98
N LEU A 52 5.58 6.22 -3.43
CA LEU A 52 6.66 6.30 -2.45
C LEU A 52 8.00 6.65 -3.06
N SER A 53 8.24 6.25 -4.33
CA SER A 53 9.55 6.32 -4.97
C SER A 53 10.05 7.76 -5.12
N GLY A 54 11.30 7.98 -4.73
CA GLY A 54 11.95 9.29 -4.81
C GLY A 54 11.52 10.27 -3.70
N ARG A 55 10.78 9.79 -2.69
CA ARG A 55 10.36 10.57 -1.53
C ARG A 55 11.02 10.06 -0.25
N THR A 56 11.20 10.97 0.69
CA THR A 56 11.66 10.69 2.04
C THR A 56 10.55 11.05 3.01
N TRP A 57 10.19 10.10 3.87
CA TRP A 57 9.10 10.24 4.83
C TRP A 57 9.68 10.23 6.24
N GLN A 58 9.23 11.14 7.09
CA GLN A 58 9.85 11.39 8.40
C GLN A 58 8.85 11.44 9.53
N LEU A 59 9.11 10.69 10.60
CA LEU A 59 8.35 10.74 11.86
C LEU A 59 9.27 11.28 12.97
N CYS A 60 8.94 12.45 13.51
CA CYS A 60 9.67 13.07 14.60
C CYS A 60 8.96 12.86 15.94
N ASN A 61 9.57 12.04 16.80
CA ASN A 61 9.12 11.84 18.17
C ASN A 61 9.91 12.74 19.13
N GLN A 62 9.20 13.66 19.78
CA GLN A 62 9.79 14.67 20.65
C GLN A 62 9.62 14.31 22.12
N PHE A 63 10.72 14.41 22.86
CA PHE A 63 10.76 14.29 24.33
C PHE A 63 11.29 15.59 24.92
N THR A 64 11.19 15.74 26.25
CA THR A 64 11.52 16.99 26.95
C THR A 64 12.93 17.53 26.67
N ALA A 65 13.92 16.65 26.48
CA ALA A 65 15.34 17.03 26.28
C ALA A 65 16.01 16.34 25.08
N THR A 66 15.29 15.43 24.41
CA THR A 66 15.80 14.62 23.31
C THR A 66 14.69 14.43 22.29
N SER A 67 15.05 14.06 21.07
CA SER A 67 14.08 13.70 20.05
C SER A 67 14.66 12.62 19.15
N THR A 68 13.78 11.88 18.50
CA THR A 68 14.14 10.76 17.63
C THR A 68 13.42 10.93 16.31
N LEU A 69 14.17 10.86 15.20
CA LEU A 69 13.62 10.97 13.85
C LEU A 69 13.76 9.61 13.18
N PHE A 70 12.61 9.03 12.81
CA PHE A 70 12.54 7.87 11.93
C PHE A 70 12.38 8.38 10.51
N THR A 71 13.28 7.94 9.62
CA THR A 71 13.25 8.30 8.21
C THR A 71 13.04 7.04 7.39
N GLN A 72 12.05 7.04 6.50
CA GLN A 72 11.83 6.03 5.48
C GLN A 72 12.16 6.62 4.11
N GLU A 73 13.15 6.05 3.45
CA GLU A 73 13.57 6.43 2.10
C GLU A 73 13.17 5.34 1.13
N PHE A 74 12.49 5.72 0.04
CA PHE A 74 12.12 4.79 -1.02
C PHE A 74 12.73 5.23 -2.34
N THR A 75 13.35 4.27 -3.03
CA THR A 75 13.79 4.40 -4.42
C THR A 75 12.80 3.67 -5.33
N GLU A 76 13.12 3.48 -6.61
CA GLU A 76 12.26 2.71 -7.52
C GLU A 76 12.09 1.25 -7.08
N THR A 77 13.11 0.66 -6.46
CA THR A 77 13.12 -0.78 -6.13
C THR A 77 13.56 -1.07 -4.70
N GLY A 78 14.16 -0.10 -4.02
CA GLY A 78 14.76 -0.25 -2.70
C GLY A 78 14.14 0.66 -1.65
N PHE A 79 14.31 0.28 -0.40
CA PHE A 79 13.98 1.11 0.75
C PHE A 79 15.12 1.12 1.77
N ALA A 80 15.17 2.16 2.60
CA ALA A 80 16.02 2.22 3.77
C ALA A 80 15.28 2.92 4.92
N SER A 81 15.45 2.38 6.13
CA SER A 81 14.96 2.99 7.37
C SER A 81 16.14 3.49 8.19
N ILE A 82 16.15 4.79 8.49
CA ILE A 82 17.22 5.45 9.26
C ILE A 82 16.62 5.98 10.56
N TYR A 83 17.37 5.81 11.64
CA TYR A 83 17.01 6.32 12.96
C TYR A 83 18.06 7.29 13.48
N ASN A 84 17.62 8.51 13.73
CA ASN A 84 18.46 9.58 14.24
C ASN A 84 18.03 9.97 15.65
N THR A 85 18.98 10.13 16.57
CA THR A 85 18.71 10.68 17.91
C THR A 85 19.34 12.06 18.03
N TYR A 86 18.61 13.02 18.61
CA TYR A 86 19.06 14.39 18.82
C TYR A 86 19.06 14.74 20.31
N GLN A 87 20.02 15.57 20.72
CA GLN A 87 20.09 16.16 22.07
C GLN A 87 19.34 17.49 22.15
N ASN A 88 18.21 17.56 21.45
CA ASN A 88 17.24 18.65 21.47
C ASN A 88 15.84 18.06 21.25
N ASN A 89 14.79 18.87 21.37
CA ASN A 89 13.41 18.41 21.25
C ASN A 89 12.79 18.65 19.87
N SER A 90 13.57 18.90 18.82
CA SER A 90 13.06 19.41 17.54
C SER A 90 13.47 18.61 16.29
N CYS A 91 14.09 17.44 16.45
CA CYS A 91 14.58 16.60 15.33
C CYS A 91 15.40 17.38 14.28
N SER A 92 16.16 18.37 14.74
CA SER A 92 16.84 19.32 13.85
C SER A 92 18.31 19.47 14.18
N GLY A 93 19.11 19.81 13.17
CA GLY A 93 20.55 19.99 13.29
C GLY A 93 21.32 18.69 13.03
N THR A 94 22.54 18.60 13.57
CA THR A 94 23.35 17.38 13.47
C THR A 94 22.86 16.36 14.50
N PRO A 95 22.53 15.12 14.10
CA PRO A 95 22.13 14.08 15.03
C PRO A 95 23.31 13.67 15.92
N PHE A 96 22.99 13.28 17.16
CA PHE A 96 23.95 12.69 18.10
C PHE A 96 24.31 11.26 17.70
N THR A 97 23.34 10.48 17.22
CA THR A 97 23.53 9.18 16.57
C THR A 97 22.68 9.09 15.32
N SER A 98 23.17 8.35 14.32
CA SER A 98 22.50 8.10 13.05
C SER A 98 22.78 6.65 12.68
N ASP A 99 21.75 5.82 12.74
CA ASP A 99 21.86 4.38 12.52
C ASP A 99 20.89 3.96 11.40
N GLU A 100 21.39 3.36 10.32
CA GLU A 100 20.54 2.64 9.38
C GLU A 100 20.04 1.38 10.08
N ILE A 101 18.72 1.26 10.31
CA ILE A 101 18.14 0.13 11.02
C ILE A 101 18.05 -1.07 10.09
N VAL A 102 17.43 -0.89 8.93
CA VAL A 102 17.24 -1.92 7.90
C VAL A 102 17.20 -1.30 6.51
N SER A 103 17.60 -2.07 5.51
CA SER A 103 17.43 -1.72 4.09
C SER A 103 17.25 -2.96 3.23
N GLY A 104 16.68 -2.78 2.04
CA GLY A 104 16.37 -3.88 1.15
C GLY A 104 15.56 -3.47 -0.06
N THR A 105 14.79 -4.40 -0.60
CA THR A 105 13.86 -4.15 -1.72
C THR A 105 12.43 -4.12 -1.21
N TYR A 106 11.55 -3.47 -1.96
CA TYR A 106 10.11 -3.53 -1.69
C TYR A 106 9.32 -3.75 -2.98
N THR A 107 8.11 -4.28 -2.82
CA THR A 107 7.11 -4.37 -3.88
C THR A 107 5.76 -3.90 -3.37
N LEU A 108 5.00 -3.27 -4.24
CA LEU A 108 3.63 -2.86 -3.95
C LEU A 108 2.64 -3.91 -4.45
N GLY A 109 1.67 -4.25 -3.60
CA GLY A 109 0.59 -5.17 -3.91
C GLY A 109 -0.69 -4.44 -4.31
N GLY A 110 -1.83 -5.07 -4.01
CA GLY A 110 -3.14 -4.52 -4.33
C GLY A 110 -3.62 -3.49 -3.32
N THR A 111 -4.76 -2.86 -3.64
CA THR A 111 -5.53 -2.10 -2.67
C THR A 111 -6.35 -3.04 -1.78
N VAL A 112 -6.31 -2.81 -0.47
CA VAL A 112 -7.08 -3.54 0.54
C VAL A 112 -7.92 -2.56 1.37
N THR A 113 -9.20 -2.87 1.52
CA THR A 113 -10.07 -2.13 2.45
C THR A 113 -9.84 -2.69 3.86
N THR A 114 -9.27 -1.84 4.72
CA THR A 114 -8.97 -2.17 6.13
C THR A 114 -10.24 -2.38 6.96
N THR A 115 -10.10 -3.01 8.13
CA THR A 115 -11.18 -3.12 9.13
C THR A 115 -11.71 -1.74 9.57
N GLY A 116 -10.89 -0.68 9.46
CA GLY A 116 -11.28 0.71 9.69
C GLY A 116 -12.05 1.39 8.53
N GLY A 117 -12.19 0.72 7.38
CA GLY A 117 -12.88 1.24 6.19
C GLY A 117 -12.02 2.15 5.30
N VAL A 118 -10.69 2.15 5.50
CA VAL A 118 -9.72 2.89 4.70
C VAL A 118 -9.18 1.98 3.60
N ASP A 119 -9.11 2.49 2.37
CA ASP A 119 -8.46 1.79 1.26
C ASP A 119 -6.95 2.06 1.33
N ALA A 120 -6.20 1.05 1.75
CA ALA A 120 -4.75 1.05 1.89
C ALA A 120 -4.08 0.22 0.77
N THR A 121 -2.78 0.39 0.57
CA THR A 121 -1.99 -0.36 -0.40
C THR A 121 -1.09 -1.36 0.32
N GLU A 122 -1.07 -2.61 -0.14
CA GLU A 122 -0.13 -3.61 0.37
C GLU A 122 1.32 -3.25 0.03
N ILE A 123 2.22 -3.46 0.98
CA ILE A 123 3.66 -3.32 0.78
C ILE A 123 4.40 -4.52 1.36
N ASP A 124 5.29 -5.07 0.54
CA ASP A 124 6.12 -6.22 0.89
C ASP A 124 7.56 -5.77 0.89
N TYR A 125 8.23 -5.97 2.00
CA TYR A 125 9.65 -5.70 2.16
C TYR A 125 10.43 -7.00 2.09
N HIS A 126 11.60 -6.95 1.48
CA HIS A 126 12.62 -7.97 1.61
C HIS A 126 13.90 -7.34 2.14
N VAL A 127 14.19 -7.61 3.41
CA VAL A 127 15.30 -7.02 4.16
C VAL A 127 16.58 -7.78 3.82
N THR A 128 17.57 -7.03 3.31
CA THR A 128 18.87 -7.59 2.92
C THR A 128 20.04 -7.03 3.71
N SER A 129 19.82 -5.95 4.47
CA SER A 129 20.80 -5.36 5.38
C SER A 129 20.14 -4.91 6.68
N ALA A 130 20.90 -4.94 7.77
CA ALA A 130 20.51 -4.42 9.07
C ALA A 130 21.70 -3.77 9.79
N VAL A 131 21.46 -2.69 10.52
CA VAL A 131 22.51 -1.95 11.26
C VAL A 131 23.67 -1.55 10.33
N GLY A 132 23.34 -1.05 9.14
CA GLY A 132 24.29 -0.66 8.09
C GLY A 132 25.16 -1.77 7.51
N SER A 133 24.81 -3.04 7.73
CA SER A 133 25.57 -4.21 7.26
C SER A 133 24.71 -5.19 6.49
N SER A 134 25.24 -5.73 5.40
CA SER A 134 24.54 -6.76 4.61
C SER A 134 24.36 -8.06 5.41
N LEU A 135 23.16 -8.62 5.32
CA LEU A 135 22.80 -9.90 5.93
C LEU A 135 23.21 -11.06 5.00
N PRO A 136 23.79 -12.14 5.56
CA PRO A 136 23.92 -13.40 4.83
C PRO A 136 22.56 -13.85 4.30
N ALA A 137 22.52 -14.49 3.12
CA ALA A 137 21.26 -14.91 2.47
C ALA A 137 20.32 -15.73 3.39
N ALA A 138 20.87 -16.57 4.26
CA ALA A 138 20.10 -17.36 5.23
C ALA A 138 19.43 -16.54 6.35
N ASN A 139 19.83 -15.27 6.51
CA ASN A 139 19.33 -14.35 7.52
C ASN A 139 18.52 -13.19 6.91
N GLN A 140 18.35 -13.16 5.59
CA GLN A 140 17.44 -12.23 4.93
C GLN A 140 16.00 -12.68 5.21
N TYR A 141 15.08 -11.72 5.35
CA TYR A 141 13.70 -11.99 5.74
C TYR A 141 12.75 -11.02 5.06
N SER A 142 11.47 -11.37 5.05
CA SER A 142 10.43 -10.52 4.49
C SER A 142 9.53 -9.97 5.59
N LEU A 143 9.02 -8.76 5.37
CA LEU A 143 7.98 -8.13 6.18
C LEU A 143 6.81 -7.76 5.26
N TYR A 144 5.60 -7.90 5.78
CA TYR A 144 4.35 -7.67 5.07
C TYR A 144 3.54 -6.67 5.87
N ASP A 145 3.15 -5.57 5.22
CA ASP A 145 2.44 -4.46 5.84
C ASP A 145 1.47 -3.82 4.83
N ILE A 146 0.72 -2.83 5.27
CA ILE A 146 -0.10 -1.95 4.45
C ILE A 146 0.29 -0.51 4.73
N TYR A 147 0.11 0.36 3.75
CA TYR A 147 0.27 1.80 3.96
C TYR A 147 -0.87 2.59 3.33
N TYR A 148 -1.07 3.79 3.86
CA TYR A 148 -2.04 4.73 3.36
C TYR A 148 -1.39 6.11 3.27
N ILE A 149 -1.61 6.80 2.15
CA ILE A 149 -1.15 8.18 1.96
C ILE A 149 -2.37 9.10 1.92
N ASP A 150 -2.37 10.10 2.79
CA ASP A 150 -3.26 11.25 2.73
C ASP A 150 -2.44 12.52 2.51
N ASN A 151 -2.51 13.05 1.29
CA ASN A 151 -1.69 14.17 0.83
C ASN A 151 -0.18 13.87 0.98
N ASP A 152 0.50 14.62 1.85
CA ASP A 152 1.93 14.52 2.12
C ASP A 152 2.20 13.79 3.46
N THR A 153 1.25 12.98 3.92
CA THR A 153 1.40 12.14 5.12
C THR A 153 1.24 10.67 4.80
N LEU A 154 2.24 9.88 5.19
CA LEU A 154 2.27 8.43 5.07
C LEU A 154 1.98 7.81 6.44
N TYR A 155 1.08 6.84 6.43
CA TYR A 155 0.70 6.02 7.58
C TYR A 155 0.93 4.56 7.24
N PHE A 156 1.43 3.81 8.22
CA PHE A 156 1.54 2.35 8.15
C PHE A 156 0.51 1.71 9.08
N SER A 157 0.48 0.39 9.15
CA SER A 157 -0.23 -0.26 10.27
C SER A 157 0.57 -0.18 11.58
N ASP A 158 -0.06 -0.56 12.69
CA ASP A 158 0.58 -0.59 14.02
C ASP A 158 1.75 -1.59 14.11
N GLU A 159 1.83 -2.56 13.20
CA GLU A 159 2.85 -3.61 13.22
C GLU A 159 3.21 -4.09 11.81
N SER A 160 4.16 -5.00 11.66
CA SER A 160 4.36 -5.70 10.39
C SER A 160 4.45 -7.19 10.65
N SER A 161 4.10 -7.98 9.65
CA SER A 161 4.09 -9.44 9.76
C SER A 161 5.26 -10.07 9.00
N THR A 162 5.81 -11.18 9.50
CA THR A 162 6.76 -12.00 8.74
C THR A 162 6.08 -13.06 7.86
N ASP A 163 4.75 -13.14 7.90
CA ASP A 163 3.91 -14.01 7.07
C ASP A 163 2.85 -13.18 6.34
N ALA A 164 2.78 -13.35 5.02
CA ALA A 164 1.84 -12.64 4.16
C ALA A 164 0.37 -12.92 4.54
N GLN A 165 0.08 -14.12 5.06
CA GLN A 165 -1.29 -14.48 5.46
C GLN A 165 -1.75 -13.80 6.76
N SER A 166 -0.81 -13.26 7.54
CA SER A 166 -1.09 -12.46 8.74
C SER A 166 -0.70 -11.00 8.56
N ARG A 167 -0.74 -10.48 7.31
CA ARG A 167 -0.60 -9.05 7.04
C ARG A 167 -1.62 -8.26 7.89
N PRO A 168 -1.20 -7.19 8.58
CA PRO A 168 -2.13 -6.32 9.31
C PRO A 168 -3.21 -5.72 8.41
N ASP A 169 -4.39 -5.45 8.99
CA ASP A 169 -5.57 -4.95 8.28
C ASP A 169 -6.13 -3.65 8.88
N THR A 170 -5.31 -2.90 9.62
CA THR A 170 -5.64 -1.60 10.23
C THR A 170 -4.53 -0.59 9.98
N ILE A 171 -4.86 0.71 9.89
CA ILE A 171 -3.86 1.78 9.75
C ILE A 171 -3.69 2.47 11.10
N ASP A 172 -2.44 2.72 11.50
CA ASP A 172 -2.13 3.59 12.62
C ASP A 172 -2.08 5.04 12.16
N PHE A 173 -3.05 5.83 12.64
CA PHE A 173 -3.10 7.26 12.38
C PHE A 173 -2.33 8.09 13.42
N SER A 174 -1.72 7.44 14.43
CA SER A 174 -0.92 8.09 15.46
C SER A 174 0.51 8.38 14.99
N ASP A 175 1.09 7.46 14.21
CA ASP A 175 2.42 7.60 13.61
C ASP A 175 2.36 8.18 12.19
N ALA A 176 2.26 9.51 12.13
CA ALA A 176 2.23 10.28 10.88
C ALA A 176 3.65 10.57 10.35
N TYR A 177 4.04 9.93 9.23
CA TYR A 177 5.28 10.25 8.54
C TYR A 177 5.05 11.38 7.54
N ILE A 178 5.73 12.51 7.74
CA ILE A 178 5.60 13.70 6.90
C ILE A 178 6.63 13.64 5.78
N MET A 179 6.20 13.92 4.55
CA MET A 179 7.10 14.04 3.41
C MET A 179 8.04 15.25 3.57
N ASN A 180 9.34 15.03 3.35
CA ASN A 180 10.38 16.06 3.41
C ASN A 180 11.04 16.31 2.06
#